data_AF-A0A1E5Q0A4-F1
#
_entry.id   AF-A0A1E5Q0A4-F1
#
_cell.length_a   1.000
_cell.length_b   1.000
_cell.length_c   1.000
_cell.angle_alpha   90.00
_cell.angle_beta   90.00
_cell.angle_gamma   90.00
#
_symmetry.space_group_name_H-M   'P 1'
#
loop_
_entity.id
_entity.type
_entity.pdbx_description
1 polymer ?
#
loop_
_entity_poly.entity_id
_entity_poly.type
_entity_poly.pdbx_seq_one_letter_code
_entity_poly.pdbx_strand_id
1 'polypeptide(L)'
;MAVLRVSCSCGWPGVAEYMLDWTALPHDEPLYEADVDLSEPIADYDAHLSVIRDAAVQLPEELTGLLAELVRRLDGLAAKESLILAALLAAAGASPSTPPRCRAPPPAPRHPPTTNPRPASGSHPRRPCRFLPCLRLPARSSPPPDRTTGPPPTDPRQQTG
;
A
#
# COMPACT_ATOMS: atom_id res chain seq x y z
N MET A 1 9.78 -2.84 17.41
CA MET A 1 9.32 -1.48 17.04
C MET A 1 9.40 -1.35 15.53
N ALA A 2 8.41 -0.75 14.89
CA ALA A 2 8.52 -0.38 13.48
C ALA A 2 8.44 1.12 13.33
N VAL A 3 8.92 1.59 12.19
CA VAL A 3 8.91 2.98 11.78
C VAL A 3 8.16 3.10 10.46
N LEU A 4 7.40 4.17 10.32
CA LEU A 4 6.80 4.60 9.07
C LEU A 4 7.70 5.66 8.45
N ARG A 5 7.82 5.60 7.13
CA ARG A 5 8.41 6.66 6.31
C ARG A 5 7.47 6.93 5.14
N VAL A 6 7.32 8.19 4.83
CA VAL A 6 6.56 8.63 3.65
C VAL A 6 7.40 8.35 2.40
N SER A 7 6.74 8.07 1.29
CA SER A 7 7.39 8.02 -0.02
C SER A 7 6.49 8.60 -1.08
N CYS A 8 7.04 9.37 -2.01
CA CYS A 8 6.32 9.84 -3.18
C CYS A 8 6.63 8.95 -4.41
N SER A 9 5.69 8.84 -5.33
CA SER A 9 5.87 8.12 -6.61
C SER A 9 6.97 8.73 -7.49
N CYS A 10 7.36 9.99 -7.24
CA CYS A 10 8.51 10.63 -7.88
C CYS A 10 9.87 10.05 -7.41
N GLY A 11 9.87 9.17 -6.41
CA GLY A 11 11.07 8.54 -5.85
C GLY A 11 11.63 9.23 -4.61
N TRP A 12 11.02 10.31 -4.13
CA TRP A 12 11.42 10.96 -2.88
C TRP A 12 11.12 10.06 -1.67
N PRO A 13 12.15 9.67 -0.89
CA PRO A 13 11.96 9.07 0.42
C PRO A 13 11.83 10.19 1.46
N GLY A 14 10.73 10.19 2.21
CA GLY A 14 10.55 11.10 3.34
C GLY A 14 11.72 11.02 4.31
N VAL A 15 12.13 12.17 4.84
CA VAL A 15 13.31 12.29 5.70
C VAL A 15 12.99 11.89 7.13
N ALA A 16 11.78 12.19 7.60
CA ALA A 16 11.32 11.87 8.95
C ALA A 16 10.96 10.38 9.09
N GLU A 17 11.27 9.83 10.25
CA GLU A 17 10.78 8.53 10.71
C GLU A 17 9.69 8.75 11.76
N TYR A 18 8.54 8.12 11.54
CA TYR A 18 7.40 8.19 12.46
C TYR A 18 7.25 6.87 13.19
N MET A 19 7.31 6.92 14.52
CA MET A 19 7.23 5.72 15.35
C MET A 19 5.83 5.11 15.26
N LEU A 20 5.77 3.81 14.92
CA LEU A 20 4.53 3.04 14.90
C LEU A 20 4.50 2.07 16.07
N ASP A 21 3.57 2.33 17.01
CA ASP A 21 3.33 1.44 18.13
C ASP A 21 2.28 0.37 17.78
N TRP A 22 2.76 -0.81 17.39
CA TRP A 22 1.91 -1.98 17.14
C TRP A 22 1.16 -2.48 18.38
N THR A 23 1.59 -2.11 19.58
CA THR A 23 0.93 -2.52 20.82
C THR A 23 -0.27 -1.65 21.16
N ALA A 24 -0.29 -0.40 20.67
CA ALA A 24 -1.43 0.49 20.76
C ALA A 24 -2.52 0.18 19.72
N LEU A 25 -2.19 -0.57 18.67
CA LEU A 25 -3.14 -0.91 17.61
C LEU A 25 -4.00 -2.14 17.96
N PRO A 26 -5.31 -2.10 17.69
CA PRO A 26 -6.17 -3.27 17.87
C PRO A 26 -5.68 -4.42 16.99
N HIS A 27 -5.53 -5.61 17.59
CA HIS A 27 -5.09 -6.81 16.85
C HIS A 27 -6.11 -7.32 15.83
N ASP A 28 -7.36 -6.90 15.98
CA ASP A 28 -8.51 -7.46 15.26
C ASP A 28 -9.00 -6.53 14.15
N GLU A 29 -8.38 -5.35 14.01
CA GLU A 29 -8.79 -4.29 13.09
C GLU A 29 -7.68 -4.06 12.05
N PRO A 30 -8.03 -3.90 10.76
CA PRO A 30 -7.03 -3.55 9.77
C PRO A 30 -6.50 -2.14 10.01
N LEU A 31 -5.21 -1.94 9.69
CA LEU A 31 -4.50 -0.67 9.88
C LEU A 31 -5.19 0.59 9.33
N TYR A 32 -6.01 0.45 8.28
CA TYR A 32 -6.72 1.58 7.67
C TYR A 32 -8.01 1.96 8.41
N GLU A 33 -8.46 1.11 9.35
CA GLU A 33 -9.58 1.37 10.27
C GLU A 33 -9.05 1.79 11.66
N ALA A 34 -7.81 1.40 12.00
CA ALA A 34 -7.16 1.83 13.24
C ALA A 34 -6.88 3.34 13.25
N ASP A 35 -7.15 3.99 14.38
CA ASP A 35 -6.93 5.42 14.63
C ASP A 35 -5.43 5.73 14.83
N VAL A 36 -4.65 5.52 13.78
CA VAL A 36 -3.23 5.89 13.71
C VAL A 36 -3.15 7.37 13.38
N ASP A 37 -2.50 8.15 14.23
CA ASP A 37 -2.20 9.54 13.89
C ASP A 37 -1.18 9.60 12.73
N LEU A 38 -1.67 10.00 11.56
CA LEU A 38 -0.89 10.22 10.35
C LEU A 38 -0.74 11.70 10.03
N SER A 39 -1.15 12.60 10.93
CA SER A 39 -1.17 14.05 10.67
C SER A 39 0.21 14.58 10.26
N GLU A 40 1.25 14.19 10.99
CA GLU A 40 2.63 14.60 10.71
C GLU A 40 3.19 13.99 9.40
N PRO A 41 3.08 12.65 9.14
CA PRO A 41 3.43 12.09 7.84
C PRO A 41 2.70 12.74 6.66
N ILE A 42 1.42 13.07 6.83
CA ILE A 42 0.61 13.73 5.80
C ILE A 42 1.13 15.16 5.56
N ALA A 43 1.45 15.90 6.62
CA ALA A 43 2.02 17.24 6.50
C ALA A 43 3.35 17.26 5.73
N ASP A 44 4.25 16.30 6.01
CA ASP A 44 5.52 16.15 5.28
C ASP A 44 5.29 15.80 3.80
N TYR A 45 4.31 14.93 3.52
CA TYR A 45 3.92 14.59 2.15
C TYR A 45 3.38 15.81 1.40
N ASP A 46 2.50 16.59 2.02
CA ASP A 46 1.89 17.78 1.42
C ASP A 46 2.90 18.90 1.19
N ALA A 47 3.85 19.08 2.13
CA ALA A 47 4.98 19.98 1.94
C ALA A 47 5.81 19.57 0.72
N HIS A 48 6.10 18.28 0.56
CA HIS A 48 6.81 17.77 -0.62
C HIS A 48 6.02 17.96 -1.92
N LEU A 49 4.71 17.69 -1.91
CA LEU A 49 3.85 17.94 -3.08
C LEU A 49 3.85 19.42 -3.49
N SER A 50 3.94 20.33 -2.54
CA SER A 50 4.03 21.76 -2.82
C SER A 50 5.31 22.10 -3.59
N VAL A 51 6.46 21.53 -3.18
CA VAL A 51 7.73 21.68 -3.92
C VAL A 51 7.62 21.14 -5.36
N ILE A 52 6.98 19.98 -5.56
CA ILE A 52 6.77 19.42 -6.90
C ILE A 52 5.90 20.35 -7.74
N ARG A 53 4.80 20.88 -7.17
CA ARG A 53 3.88 21.76 -7.88
C ARG A 53 4.56 23.08 -8.27
N ASP A 54 5.38 23.64 -7.39
CA ASP A 54 6.13 24.86 -7.68
C ASP A 54 7.19 24.65 -8.78
N ALA A 55 7.75 23.44 -8.86
CA ALA A 55 8.68 23.06 -9.91
C ALA A 55 8.00 22.58 -11.20
N ALA A 56 6.67 22.39 -11.20
CA ALA A 56 5.96 21.83 -12.33
C ALA A 56 5.90 22.83 -13.49
N VAL A 57 6.31 22.38 -14.68
CA VAL A 57 6.21 23.18 -15.90
C VAL A 57 4.80 23.06 -16.46
N GLN A 58 4.20 24.19 -16.80
CA GLN A 58 2.91 24.21 -17.50
C GLN A 58 3.06 23.53 -18.87
N LEU A 59 2.18 22.56 -19.14
CA LEU A 59 2.14 21.92 -20.45
C LEU A 59 1.55 22.89 -21.47
N PRO A 60 2.02 22.86 -22.73
CA PRO A 60 1.38 23.59 -23.82
C PRO A 60 -0.10 23.21 -23.94
N GLU A 61 -0.95 24.19 -24.26
CA GLU A 61 -2.41 24.02 -24.33
C GLU A 61 -2.81 22.89 -25.28
N GLU A 62 -2.10 22.76 -26.40
CA GLU A 62 -2.37 21.71 -27.40
C GLU A 62 -2.18 20.32 -26.81
N LEU A 63 -1.15 20.13 -25.99
CA LEU A 63 -0.87 18.84 -25.34
C LEU A 63 -1.89 18.56 -24.24
N THR A 64 -2.25 19.57 -23.45
CA THR A 64 -3.31 19.46 -22.43
C THR A 64 -4.64 19.06 -23.08
N GLY A 65 -4.99 19.66 -24.23
CA GLY A 65 -6.18 19.31 -24.99
C GLY A 65 -6.20 17.86 -25.49
N LEU A 66 -5.06 17.37 -26.00
CA LEU A 66 -4.93 15.97 -26.42
C LEU A 66 -5.10 14.98 -25.26
N LEU A 67 -4.50 15.28 -24.10
CA LEU A 67 -4.63 14.44 -22.90
C LEU A 67 -6.08 14.44 -22.38
N ALA A 68 -6.73 15.61 -22.35
CA ALA A 68 -8.13 15.72 -21.94
C ALA A 68 -9.06 14.92 -22.86
N GLU A 69 -8.84 14.97 -24.17
CA GLU A 69 -9.62 14.19 -25.15
C GLU A 69 -9.39 12.68 -24.98
N LEU A 70 -8.16 12.25 -24.68
CA LEU A 70 -7.85 10.86 -24.41
C LEU A 70 -8.59 10.36 -23.15
N VAL A 71 -8.51 11.11 -22.04
CA VAL A 71 -9.22 10.79 -20.80
C VAL A 71 -10.72 10.68 -21.06
N ARG A 72 -11.31 11.66 -21.75
CA ARG A 72 -12.73 11.65 -22.11
C ARG A 72 -13.14 10.41 -22.91
N ARG A 73 -12.29 9.95 -23.84
CA ARG A 73 -12.54 8.72 -24.61
C ARG A 73 -12.48 7.47 -23.73
N LEU A 74 -11.49 7.39 -22.84
CA LEU A 74 -11.34 6.27 -21.90
C LEU A 74 -12.53 6.20 -20.94
N ASP A 75 -12.96 7.32 -20.38
CA ASP A 75 -14.14 7.41 -19.52
C ASP A 75 -15.41 6.98 -20.26
N GLY A 76 -15.54 7.41 -21.53
CA GLY A 76 -16.63 6.98 -22.40
C GLY A 76 -16.64 5.47 -22.67
N LEU A 77 -15.48 4.81 -22.69
CA LEU A 77 -15.39 3.34 -22.82
C LEU A 77 -15.74 2.64 -21.50
N ALA A 78 -15.20 3.10 -20.37
CA ALA A 78 -15.49 2.55 -19.05
C ALA A 78 -16.99 2.66 -18.71
N ALA A 79 -17.62 3.79 -19.04
CA ALA A 79 -19.06 3.96 -18.88
C ALA A 79 -19.85 3.00 -19.77
N LYS A 80 -19.44 2.79 -21.02
CA LYS A 80 -20.09 1.84 -21.93
C LYS A 80 -19.97 0.39 -21.46
N GLU A 81 -18.81 -0.04 -20.99
CA GLU A 81 -18.63 -1.38 -20.41
C GLU A 81 -19.51 -1.59 -19.19
N SER A 82 -19.60 -0.59 -18.31
CA SER A 82 -20.48 -0.60 -17.14
C SER A 82 -21.96 -0.68 -17.53
N LEU A 83 -22.37 0.03 -18.59
CA LEU A 83 -23.72 -0.01 -19.12
C LEU A 83 -24.05 -1.35 -19.80
N ILE A 84 -23.09 -1.96 -20.51
CA ILE A 84 -23.26 -3.29 -21.11
C ILE A 84 -23.43 -4.34 -20.01
N LEU A 85 -22.60 -4.29 -18.96
CA LEU A 85 -22.72 -5.19 -17.81
C LEU A 85 -24.05 -4.98 -17.07
N ALA A 86 -24.48 -3.73 -16.87
CA ALA A 86 -25.77 -3.42 -16.26
C ALA A 86 -26.94 -3.92 -17.12
N ALA A 87 -26.88 -3.76 -18.44
CA ALA A 87 -27.88 -4.28 -19.37
C ALA A 87 -27.94 -5.81 -19.35
N LEU A 88 -26.79 -6.49 -19.29
CA LEU A 88 -26.71 -7.95 -19.17
C LEU A 88 -27.28 -8.44 -17.83
N LEU A 89 -26.99 -7.77 -16.71
CA LEU A 89 -27.54 -8.11 -15.40
C LEU A 89 -29.06 -7.88 -15.33
N ALA A 90 -29.54 -6.77 -15.91
CA ALA A 90 -30.96 -6.48 -16.01
C ALA A 90 -31.68 -7.51 -16.89
N ALA A 91 -31.10 -7.90 -18.03
CA ALA A 91 -31.62 -8.95 -18.91
C ALA A 91 -31.58 -10.34 -18.25
N ALA A 92 -30.59 -10.60 -17.39
CA ALA A 92 -30.48 -11.84 -16.62
C ALA A 92 -31.40 -11.88 -15.38
N GLY A 93 -32.18 -10.82 -15.12
CA GLY A 93 -33.07 -10.75 -13.95
C GLY A 93 -32.34 -10.77 -12.61
N ALA A 94 -31.04 -10.43 -12.60
CA ALA A 94 -30.25 -10.40 -11.39
C ALA A 94 -30.63 -9.16 -10.56
N SER A 95 -31.55 -9.33 -9.62
CA SER A 95 -31.78 -8.35 -8.55
C SER A 95 -30.45 -8.11 -7.81
N PRO A 96 -30.12 -6.88 -7.36
CA PRO A 96 -28.94 -6.65 -6.53
C PRO A 96 -29.06 -7.56 -5.31
N SER A 97 -28.30 -8.65 -5.34
CA SER A 97 -28.30 -9.67 -4.32
C SER A 97 -28.04 -8.99 -2.98
N THR A 98 -29.02 -9.07 -2.09
CA THR A 98 -28.83 -8.74 -0.68
C THR A 98 -27.52 -9.38 -0.23
N PRO A 99 -26.54 -8.63 0.30
CA PRO A 99 -25.31 -9.24 0.76
C PRO A 99 -25.67 -10.33 1.77
N PRO A 100 -25.03 -11.52 1.71
CA PRO A 100 -25.32 -12.56 2.69
C PRO A 100 -25.06 -11.95 4.07
N ARG A 101 -26.12 -11.81 4.88
CA ARG A 101 -25.97 -11.44 6.29
C ARG A 101 -24.94 -12.40 6.87
N CYS A 102 -23.79 -11.90 7.30
CA CYS A 102 -22.87 -12.66 8.11
C CYS A 102 -23.68 -13.21 9.29
N ARG A 103 -23.94 -14.51 9.29
CA ARG A 103 -24.40 -15.18 10.50
C ARG A 103 -23.30 -14.94 11.52
N ALA A 104 -23.66 -14.28 12.62
CA ALA A 104 -22.77 -14.20 13.78
C ALA A 104 -22.26 -15.63 14.08
N PRO A 105 -20.95 -15.82 14.29
CA PRO A 105 -20.44 -17.12 14.70
C PRO A 105 -21.16 -17.55 15.98
N PRO A 106 -21.50 -18.84 16.13
CA PRO A 106 -22.06 -19.32 17.39
C PRO A 106 -21.09 -18.98 18.53
N PRO A 107 -21.59 -18.62 19.73
CA PRO A 107 -20.72 -18.29 20.85
C PRO A 107 -19.79 -19.48 21.11
N ALA A 108 -18.49 -19.20 21.22
CA ALA A 108 -17.48 -20.22 21.45
C ALA A 108 -17.84 -21.05 22.70
N PRO A 109 -17.67 -22.38 22.66
CA PRO A 109 -17.82 -23.19 23.86
C PRO A 109 -16.81 -22.71 24.92
N ARG A 110 -17.29 -22.48 26.14
CA ARG A 110 -16.43 -22.10 27.27
C ARG A 110 -15.50 -23.27 27.57
N HIS A 111 -14.23 -23.14 27.22
CA HIS A 111 -13.20 -24.08 27.67
C HIS A 111 -12.74 -23.72 29.09
N PRO A 112 -12.55 -24.70 29.99
CA PRO A 112 -11.96 -24.47 31.31
C PRO A 112 -10.48 -24.10 31.18
N PRO A 113 -9.92 -23.36 32.18
CA PRO A 113 -8.54 -22.90 32.12
C PRO A 113 -7.59 -24.10 32.14
N THR A 114 -6.88 -24.32 31.04
CA THR A 114 -5.79 -25.29 30.95
C THR A 114 -4.47 -24.55 31.03
N THR A 115 -3.72 -24.87 32.08
CA THR A 115 -2.39 -24.37 32.38
C THR A 115 -1.34 -24.99 31.46
N ASN A 116 -0.65 -24.14 30.68
CA ASN A 116 0.71 -24.29 30.10
C ASN A 116 0.95 -25.36 29.00
N PRO A 117 2.11 -25.33 28.30
CA PRO A 117 2.60 -24.31 27.36
C PRO A 117 2.72 -24.88 25.90
N ARG A 118 2.92 -24.01 24.90
CA ARG A 118 3.21 -24.33 23.47
C ARG A 118 4.42 -25.29 23.29
N PRO A 119 4.67 -25.94 22.12
CA PRO A 119 4.31 -25.52 20.74
C PRO A 119 3.93 -26.65 19.75
N ALA A 120 3.28 -26.31 18.62
CA ALA A 120 3.60 -26.87 17.29
C ALA A 120 2.82 -26.19 16.16
N SER A 121 3.52 -26.09 15.03
CA SER A 121 3.12 -25.69 13.69
C SER A 121 1.76 -26.25 13.24
N GLY A 122 0.91 -25.39 12.68
CA GLY A 122 -0.34 -25.76 12.04
C GLY A 122 -0.62 -24.84 10.85
N SER A 123 -0.29 -25.31 9.65
CA SER A 123 -0.63 -24.71 8.37
C SER A 123 -2.16 -24.65 8.20
N HIS A 124 -2.72 -23.44 8.11
CA HIS A 124 -4.09 -23.23 7.61
C HIS A 124 -4.04 -22.72 6.17
N PRO A 125 -4.90 -23.24 5.27
CA PRO A 125 -4.94 -22.82 3.88
C PRO A 125 -5.50 -21.40 3.79
N ARG A 126 -4.69 -20.46 3.31
CA ARG A 126 -5.11 -19.09 3.01
C ARG A 126 -6.09 -19.13 1.83
N ARG A 127 -7.36 -18.83 2.08
CA ARG A 127 -8.28 -18.44 1.00
C ARG A 127 -7.85 -17.06 0.47
N PRO A 128 -7.71 -16.86 -0.85
CA PRO A 128 -7.37 -15.56 -1.39
C PRO A 128 -8.63 -14.68 -1.39
N CYS A 129 -8.63 -13.62 -0.60
CA CYS A 129 -9.51 -12.49 -0.85
C CYS A 129 -9.00 -11.79 -2.12
N ARG A 130 -9.67 -12.04 -3.24
CA ARG A 130 -9.62 -11.17 -4.42
C ARG A 130 -10.38 -9.90 -4.06
N PHE A 131 -9.67 -8.79 -3.88
CA PHE A 131 -10.05 -7.40 -4.20
C PHE A 131 -9.15 -6.45 -3.39
N LEU A 132 -8.00 -6.06 -3.95
CA LEU A 132 -7.41 -4.70 -3.94
C LEU A 132 -5.98 -4.75 -4.54
N PRO A 133 -5.54 -3.69 -5.25
CA PRO A 133 -4.23 -3.63 -5.87
C PRO A 133 -3.14 -3.30 -4.84
N CYS A 134 -2.10 -4.14 -4.83
CA CYS A 134 -0.71 -3.84 -4.44
C CYS A 134 -0.45 -2.93 -3.23
N LEU A 135 -0.70 -3.41 -2.01
CA LEU A 135 0.18 -3.11 -0.87
C LEU A 135 1.17 -4.27 -0.74
N ARG A 136 2.35 -4.11 -1.34
CA ARG A 136 3.43 -5.08 -1.24
C ARG A 136 4.13 -4.89 0.11
N LEU A 137 3.72 -5.65 1.13
CA LEU A 137 4.51 -5.79 2.35
C LEU A 137 5.92 -6.27 1.97
N PRO A 138 7.01 -5.62 2.42
CA PRO A 138 8.34 -6.15 2.19
C PRO A 138 8.49 -7.48 2.93
N ALA A 139 8.84 -8.52 2.18
CA ALA A 139 9.30 -9.78 2.75
C ALA A 139 10.53 -9.49 3.63
N ARG A 140 10.63 -10.20 4.77
CA ARG A 140 11.79 -10.18 5.68
C ARG A 140 13.09 -10.10 4.88
N SER A 141 13.79 -8.97 5.01
CA SER A 141 15.12 -8.78 4.45
C SER A 141 16.06 -9.80 5.07
N SER A 142 16.67 -10.66 4.26
CA SER A 142 17.89 -11.37 4.64
C SER A 142 18.97 -10.34 5.02
N PRO A 143 19.89 -10.65 5.96
CA PRO A 143 20.98 -9.75 6.27
C PRO A 143 21.89 -9.54 5.04
N PRO A 144 22.43 -8.33 4.83
CA PRO A 144 23.34 -8.08 3.72
C PRO A 144 24.66 -8.86 3.91
N PRO A 145 25.30 -9.33 2.83
CA PRO A 145 26.61 -9.95 2.93
C PRO A 145 27.67 -8.90 3.32
N ASP A 146 28.57 -9.28 4.23
CA ASP A 146 29.76 -8.53 4.62
C ASP A 146 30.57 -8.14 3.37
N ARG A 147 30.62 -6.84 3.07
CA ARG A 147 31.63 -6.27 2.17
C ARG A 147 32.74 -5.68 3.00
N THR A 148 33.67 -6.53 3.40
CA THR A 148 35.02 -6.10 3.76
C THR A 148 35.98 -6.58 2.67
N THR A 149 36.92 -5.72 2.31
CA THR A 149 38.08 -5.91 1.40
C THR A 149 37.87 -5.48 -0.06
N GLY A 150 37.81 -4.18 -0.28
CA GLY A 150 38.35 -3.55 -1.51
C GLY A 150 39.74 -2.99 -1.21
N PRO A 151 40.68 -2.97 -2.18
CA PRO A 151 42.03 -2.46 -1.98
C PRO A 151 42.05 -0.95 -1.72
N PRO A 152 43.05 -0.42 -0.97
CA PRO A 152 43.11 0.98 -0.63
C PRO A 152 43.30 1.88 -1.87
N PRO A 153 42.81 3.13 -1.83
CA PRO A 153 42.97 4.08 -2.93
C PRO A 153 44.45 4.40 -3.15
N THR A 154 44.84 4.40 -4.43
CA THR A 154 46.20 4.75 -4.86
C THR A 154 46.43 6.26 -4.73
N ASP A 155 47.54 6.65 -4.13
CA ASP A 155 47.97 8.03 -3.90
C ASP A 155 48.24 8.76 -5.24
N PRO A 156 47.60 9.91 -5.51
CA PRO A 156 47.80 10.68 -6.74
C PRO A 156 49.19 11.32 -6.90
N ARG A 157 50.11 11.17 -5.93
CA ARG A 157 51.48 11.72 -6.03
C ARG A 157 52.50 10.90 -6.85
N GLN A 158 52.11 9.78 -7.47
CA GLN A 158 53.04 8.96 -8.26
C GLN A 158 52.96 9.13 -9.79
N GLN A 159 52.29 10.17 -10.30
CA GLN A 159 52.31 10.51 -11.74
C GLN A 159 53.13 11.77 -11.99
N THR A 160 54.46 11.65 -11.91
CA THR A 160 55.41 12.55 -12.56
C THR A 160 56.73 11.80 -12.72
N GLY A 161 56.97 11.30 -13.92
CA GLY A 161 58.17 10.61 -14.36
C GLY A 161 58.09 10.37 -15.86
#